data_AF-A0A4D4N7B3-F1
#
_entry.id   AF-A0A4D4N7B3-F1
#
_cell.length_a   1.000
_cell.length_b   1.000
_cell.length_c   1.000
_cell.angle_alpha   90.00
_cell.angle_beta   90.00
_cell.angle_gamma   90.00
#
_symmetry.space_group_name_H-M   'P 1'
#
loop_
_entity.id
_entity.type
_entity.pdbx_description
1 polymer ?
#
loop_
_entity_poly.entity_id
_entity_poly.type
_entity_poly.pdbx_seq_one_letter_code
_entity_poly.pdbx_strand_id
1 'polypeptide(L)' 'MPHRRTHGEQLPGWKREHNRSHKQVRARVEHVFARMKTWKILRDCRLKGGGIHTAMLGIARLHNLALTG' A
#
# COMPACT_ATOMS: atom_id res chain seq x y z
N MET A 1 -5.00 -0.12 9.30
CA MET A 1 -5.47 1.07 8.55
C MET A 1 -5.10 2.31 9.36
N PRO A 2 -4.75 3.45 8.72
CA PRO A 2 -4.31 4.64 9.45
C PRO A 2 -5.45 5.25 10.28
N HIS A 3 -5.14 5.64 11.51
CA HIS A 3 -6.05 6.35 12.41
C HIS A 3 -6.28 7.76 11.88
N ARG A 4 -7.55 8.13 11.64
CA ARG A 4 -7.91 9.50 11.22
C ARG A 4 -8.09 10.38 12.45
N ARG A 5 -7.63 11.63 12.33
CA ARG A 5 -7.91 12.69 13.31
C ARG A 5 -9.31 13.26 13.05
N THR A 6 -10.05 13.56 14.11
CA THR A 6 -11.26 14.38 14.04
C THR A 6 -10.83 15.86 14.00
N HIS A 7 -11.62 16.71 13.35
CA HIS A 7 -11.30 18.14 13.27
C HIS A 7 -11.32 18.76 14.68
N GLY A 8 -10.20 19.34 15.12
CA GLY A 8 -10.04 19.92 16.45
C GLY A 8 -9.34 19.05 17.49
N GLU A 9 -9.15 17.74 17.24
CA GLU A 9 -8.49 16.83 18.20
C GLU A 9 -7.16 16.28 17.69
N GLN A 10 -6.15 16.30 18.56
CA GLN A 10 -4.87 15.66 18.28
C GLN A 10 -4.96 14.15 18.53
N LEU A 11 -4.31 13.37 17.66
CA LEU A 11 -4.22 11.92 17.85
C LEU A 11 -3.35 11.60 19.09
N PRO A 12 -3.80 10.69 19.97
CA PRO A 12 -2.98 10.12 21.04
C PRO A 12 -1.62 9.65 20.52
N GLY A 13 -0.57 9.78 21.34
CA GLY A 13 0.82 9.49 20.95
C GLY A 13 1.00 8.11 20.29
N TRP A 14 0.39 7.07 20.87
CA TRP A 14 0.44 5.72 20.32
C TRP A 14 -0.23 5.58 18.94
N LYS A 15 -1.32 6.32 18.67
CA LYS A 15 -1.97 6.36 17.34
C LYS A 15 -1.10 7.10 16.32
N ARG A 16 -0.36 8.13 16.74
CA ARG A 16 0.62 8.84 15.88
C ARG A 16 1.77 7.93 15.50
N GLU A 17 2.32 7.18 16.45
CA GLU A 17 3.42 6.25 16.18
C GLU A 17 2.99 5.11 15.24
N HIS A 18 1.83 4.52 15.49
CA HIS A 18 1.26 3.51 14.58
C HIS A 18 1.04 4.08 13.16
N ASN A 19 0.55 5.33 13.05
CA ASN A 19 0.42 6.00 11.75
C ASN A 19 1.76 6.24 11.05
N ARG A 20 2.86 6.41 11.79
CA ARG A 20 4.21 6.58 11.23
C ARG A 20 4.67 5.30 10.54
N SER A 21 4.53 4.16 11.21
CA SER A 21 4.79 2.83 10.62
C SER A 21 3.93 2.60 9.37
N HIS A 22 2.63 2.91 9.45
CA HIS A 22 1.71 2.82 8.31
C HIS A 22 2.14 3.71 7.12
N LYS A 23 2.62 4.94 7.38
CA LYS A 23 3.10 5.84 6.33
C LYS A 23 4.36 5.30 5.64
N GLN A 24 5.31 4.74 6.39
CA GLN A 24 6.54 4.18 5.80
C GLN A 24 6.25 2.99 4.89
N VAL A 25 5.40 2.06 5.35
CA VAL A 25 4.98 0.91 4.53
C VAL A 25 4.25 1.39 3.27
N ARG A 26 3.33 2.34 3.42
CA ARG A 26 2.60 2.92 2.29
C ARG A 26 3.53 3.58 1.26
N ALA A 27 4.53 4.35 1.71
CA ALA A 27 5.47 5.03 0.82
C ALA A 27 6.29 4.03 -0.01
N ARG A 28 6.77 2.94 0.60
CA ARG A 28 7.50 1.87 -0.12
C ARG A 28 6.63 1.19 -1.18
N VAL A 29 5.40 0.87 -0.82
CA VAL A 29 4.41 0.26 -1.71
C VAL A 29 4.06 1.20 -2.87
N GLU A 30 3.81 2.48 -2.59
CA GLU A 30 3.54 3.50 -3.61
C GLU A 30 4.74 3.73 -4.53
N HIS A 31 5.97 3.70 -4.01
CA HIS A 31 7.18 3.81 -4.83
C HIS A 31 7.33 2.65 -5.81
N VAL A 32 7.09 1.41 -5.36
CA VAL A 32 7.08 0.24 -6.23
C VAL A 32 5.97 0.36 -7.28
N PHE A 33 4.75 0.75 -6.89
CA PHE A 33 3.66 0.97 -7.85
C PHE A 33 3.97 2.07 -8.87
N ALA A 34 4.65 3.15 -8.47
CA ALA A 34 5.05 4.21 -9.37
C ALA A 34 6.07 3.73 -10.42
N ARG A 35 6.96 2.81 -10.04
CA ARG A 35 7.89 2.15 -10.99
C ARG A 35 7.16 1.20 -11.95
N MET A 36 6.06 0.60 -11.51
CA MET A 36 5.22 -0.31 -12.31
C MET A 36 4.10 0.42 -13.07
N LYS A 37 4.45 1.52 -13.76
CA LYS A 37 3.58 2.54 -14.38
C LYS A 37 2.40 2.03 -15.24
N THR A 38 2.37 0.75 -15.61
CA THR A 38 1.39 0.15 -16.55
C THR A 38 0.29 -0.68 -15.88
N TRP A 39 0.33 -0.92 -14.56
CA TRP A 39 -0.58 -1.88 -13.91
C TRP A 39 -1.75 -1.19 -13.17
N LYS A 40 -2.70 -0.65 -13.94
CA LYS A 40 -3.96 -0.01 -13.46
C LYS A 40 -4.75 -0.88 -12.47
N ILE A 41 -4.67 -2.21 -12.64
CA ILE A 41 -5.32 -3.22 -11.79
C ILE A 41 -4.89 -3.10 -10.32
N LEU A 42 -3.60 -2.87 -10.06
CA LEU A 42 -3.09 -2.75 -8.69
C LEU A 42 -3.58 -1.49 -7.99
N ARG A 43 -3.63 -0.38 -8.73
CA ARG A 43 -4.21 0.88 -8.23
C ARG A 43 -5.68 0.70 -7.87
N ASP A 44 -6.43 0.00 -8.71
CA ASP A 44 -7.86 -0.25 -8.50
C ASP A 44 -8.11 -1.23 -7.35
N CYS A 45 -7.29 -2.28 -7.20
CA CYS A 45 -7.33 -3.18 -6.04
C CYS A 45 -7.06 -2.43 -4.72
N ARG A 46 -6.09 -1.49 -4.73
CA ARG A 46 -5.79 -0.65 -3.55
C ARG A 46 -6.97 0.22 -3.14
N LEU A 47 -7.67 0.83 -4.10
CA LEU A 47 -8.80 1.71 -3.83
C LEU A 47 -10.03 0.94 -3.32
N LYS A 48 -10.25 -0.30 -3.81
CA LYS A 48 -11.38 -1.14 -3.39
C LYS A 48 -11.16 -1.95 -2.12
N GLY A 49 -9.94 -1.97 -1.56
CA GLY A 49 -9.65 -2.47 -0.20
C GLY A 49 -9.71 -4.00 0.03
N GLY A 50 -10.46 -4.76 -0.78
CA GLY A 50 -10.74 -6.18 -0.49
C GLY A 50 -9.78 -7.21 -1.11
N GLY A 51 -9.08 -6.90 -2.20
CA GLY A 51 -8.35 -7.90 -3.00
C GLY A 51 -6.83 -7.70 -3.07
N ILE A 52 -6.29 -6.78 -2.27
CA ILE A 52 -4.91 -6.28 -2.45
C ILE A 52 -3.88 -7.38 -2.20
N HIS A 53 -4.09 -8.23 -1.19
CA HIS A 53 -3.14 -9.28 -0.84
C HIS A 53 -3.00 -10.31 -1.97
N THR A 54 -4.14 -10.82 -2.48
CA THR A 54 -4.18 -11.78 -3.58
C THR A 54 -3.63 -11.17 -4.88
N ALA A 55 -3.96 -9.92 -5.19
CA ALA A 55 -3.45 -9.23 -6.37
C ALA A 55 -1.93 -8.98 -6.28
N MET A 56 -1.42 -8.58 -5.11
CA MET A 56 0.03 -8.41 -4.90
C MET A 56 0.79 -9.73 -5.02
N LEU A 57 0.28 -10.83 -4.46
CA LEU A 57 0.86 -12.16 -4.60
C LEU A 57 0.93 -12.60 -6.06
N GLY A 58 -0.15 -12.45 -6.82
CA GLY A 58 -0.18 -12.79 -8.24
C GLY A 58 0.85 -11.99 -9.05
N ILE A 59 1.00 -10.70 -8.77
CA ILE A 59 1.89 -9.83 -9.53
C ILE A 59 3.35 -9.98 -9.14
N ALA A 60 3.66 -10.19 -7.86
CA ALA A 60 5.01 -10.56 -7.44
C ALA A 60 5.47 -11.86 -8.13
N ARG A 61 4.56 -12.82 -8.28
CA ARG A 61 4.84 -14.08 -8.98
C ARG A 61 5.12 -13.87 -10.48
N LEU A 62 4.31 -13.05 -11.16
CA LEU A 62 4.52 -12.72 -12.57
C LEU A 62 5.81 -11.92 -12.82
N HIS A 63 6.12 -10.96 -11.95
CA HIS A 63 7.35 -10.18 -12.03
C HIS A 63 8.60 -11.04 -11.83
N ASN A 64 8.57 -11.95 -10.86
CA ASN A 64 9.68 -12.88 -10.64
C ASN A 64 9.89 -13.79 -11.85
N LEU A 65 8.81 -14.34 -12.43
CA LEU A 65 8.88 -15.14 -13.66
C LEU A 65 9.47 -14.36 -14.84
N ALA A 66 9.13 -13.08 -14.99
CA ALA A 66 9.68 -12.22 -16.04
C ALA A 66 11.16 -11.85 -15.82
N LEU A 67 11.68 -11.94 -14.59
CA LEU A 67 13.10 -11.69 -14.27
C LEU A 67 13.96 -12.95 -14.32
N THR A 68 13.36 -14.12 -14.09
CA THR A 68 14.06 -15.41 -14.11
C THR A 68 13.88 -16.20 -15.41
N GLY A 69 13.12 -15.67 -16.37
CA GLY A 69 12.91 -16.22 -17.71
C GLY A 69 13.93 -15.73 -18.72
#